data_AF-A0A924E418-F1
#
_entry.id   AF-A0A924E418-F1
#
_cell.length_a   1.000
_cell.length_b   1.000
_cell.length_c   1.000
_cell.angle_alpha   90.00
_cell.angle_beta   90.00
_cell.angle_gamma   90.00
#
_symmetry.space_group_name_H-M   'P 1'
#
loop_
_entity.id
_entity.type
_entity.pdbx_description
1 polymer ?
#
loop_
_entity_poly.entity_id
_entity_poly.type
_entity_poly.pdbx_seq_one_letter_code
_entity_poly.pdbx_strand_id
1 'polypeptide(L)'
;MIVLVELFLTFAYLALISIGGAMTVVPEMERLVVTVHHWQSHQAFIEAYALGQFAPGPNMLFVFVIGRQVAGWPGAMAAGLGMFAPTSLLLAGVAWLSGRPQPPGWIMRLQTVMHPITIGLMAAAGWTLGVGSIQDGLLVGIAVAAALLTATRRLAPAPVVLGAGLIGALAAWGLPS
;
A
#
# COMPACT_ATOMS: atom_id res chain seq x y z
N MET A 1 -4.38 -1.38 -30.59
CA MET A 1 -3.07 -0.74 -30.28
C MET A 1 -3.23 0.51 -29.43
N ILE A 2 -4.09 1.47 -29.82
CA ILE A 2 -4.32 2.70 -29.05
C ILE A 2 -4.73 2.42 -27.59
N VAL A 3 -5.68 1.51 -27.38
CA VAL A 3 -6.15 1.12 -26.03
C VAL A 3 -5.01 0.61 -25.14
N LEU A 4 -4.04 -0.16 -25.67
CA LEU A 4 -2.92 -0.68 -24.85
C LEU A 4 -2.00 0.45 -24.38
N VAL A 5 -1.77 1.45 -25.24
CA VAL A 5 -0.93 2.61 -24.91
C VAL A 5 -1.63 3.47 -23.86
N GLU A 6 -2.92 3.75 -24.03
CA GLU A 6 -3.71 4.45 -23.01
C GLU A 6 -3.69 3.72 -21.68
N LEU A 7 -3.88 2.40 -21.69
CA LEU A 7 -3.88 1.58 -20.49
C LEU A 7 -2.52 1.65 -19.79
N PHE A 8 -1.42 1.49 -20.54
CA PHE A 8 -0.07 1.66 -20.00
C PHE A 8 0.15 3.05 -19.40
N LEU A 9 -0.23 4.12 -20.10
CA LEU A 9 -0.04 5.50 -19.64
C LEU A 9 -0.88 5.84 -18.40
N THR A 10 -2.14 5.39 -18.36
CA THR A 10 -3.05 5.60 -17.23
C THR A 10 -2.50 4.91 -15.98
N PHE A 11 -2.06 3.66 -16.08
CA PHE A 11 -1.47 2.96 -14.93
C PHE A 11 -0.08 3.49 -14.56
N ALA A 12 0.71 3.97 -15.52
CA ALA A 12 1.98 4.66 -15.24
C ALA A 12 1.78 5.98 -14.50
N TYR A 13 0.75 6.74 -14.87
CA TYR A 13 0.35 7.93 -14.14
C TYR A 13 -0.04 7.59 -12.70
N LEU A 14 -0.92 6.60 -12.50
CA LEU A 14 -1.34 6.12 -11.18
C LEU A 14 -0.15 5.68 -10.32
N ALA A 15 0.82 4.99 -10.92
CA ALA A 15 2.03 4.56 -10.23
C ALA A 15 2.87 5.74 -9.70
N LEU A 16 2.98 6.81 -10.50
CA LEU A 16 3.76 8.00 -10.15
C LEU A 16 3.08 8.87 -9.08
N ILE A 17 1.75 8.91 -9.05
CA ILE A 17 0.99 9.69 -8.06
C ILE A 17 0.69 8.94 -6.77
N SER A 18 1.09 7.66 -6.66
CA SER A 18 0.87 6.78 -5.50
C SER A 18 1.75 7.14 -4.28
N ILE A 19 1.69 8.39 -3.86
CA ILE A 19 2.37 8.91 -2.67
C ILE A 19 1.56 8.48 -1.44
N GLY A 20 2.18 7.72 -0.52
CA GLY A 20 1.50 7.18 0.68
C GLY A 20 1.04 5.73 0.56
N GLY A 21 1.28 5.07 -0.58
CA GLY A 21 1.07 3.64 -0.77
C GLY A 21 -0.01 3.33 -1.82
N ALA A 22 0.08 2.13 -2.38
CA ALA A 22 -0.76 1.61 -3.45
C ALA A 22 -2.27 1.85 -3.33
N MET A 23 -2.79 1.90 -2.10
CA MET A 23 -4.22 2.00 -1.83
C MET A 23 -4.77 3.42 -1.98
N THR A 24 -3.92 4.44 -1.93
CA THR A 24 -4.37 5.84 -1.99
C THR A 24 -4.87 6.22 -3.39
N VAL A 25 -4.44 5.49 -4.41
CA VAL A 25 -4.80 5.74 -5.81
C VAL A 25 -5.99 4.91 -6.30
N VAL A 26 -6.55 4.04 -5.46
CA VAL A 26 -7.71 3.20 -5.84
C VAL A 26 -8.93 4.05 -6.22
N PRO A 27 -9.31 5.13 -5.50
CA PRO A 27 -10.43 5.97 -5.91
C PRO A 27 -10.20 6.66 -7.26
N GLU A 28 -8.97 7.11 -7.52
CA GLU A 28 -8.62 7.73 -8.79
C GLU A 28 -8.56 6.70 -9.93
N MET A 29 -8.11 5.49 -9.64
CA MET A 29 -8.13 4.37 -10.58
C MET A 29 -9.55 3.99 -10.98
N GLU A 30 -10.48 3.92 -10.03
CA GLU A 30 -11.90 3.71 -10.31
C GLU A 30 -12.44 4.82 -11.23
N ARG A 31 -12.17 6.09 -10.90
CA ARG A 31 -12.58 7.24 -11.71
C ARG A 31 -12.06 7.12 -13.15
N LEU A 32 -10.78 6.79 -13.33
CA LEU A 32 -10.18 6.67 -14.66
C LEU A 32 -10.75 5.48 -15.44
N VAL A 33 -10.86 4.30 -14.81
CA VAL A 33 -11.31 3.07 -15.48
C VAL A 33 -12.82 3.10 -15.80
N VAL A 34 -13.64 3.61 -14.89
CA VAL A 34 -15.11 3.55 -14.98
C VAL A 34 -15.71 4.83 -15.57
N THR A 35 -15.24 6.00 -15.11
CA THR A 35 -15.87 7.30 -15.43
C THR A 35 -15.21 7.99 -16.61
N VAL A 36 -13.89 7.91 -16.77
CA VAL A 36 -13.17 8.62 -17.86
C VAL A 36 -13.05 7.75 -19.11
N HIS A 37 -12.50 6.55 -18.96
CA HIS A 37 -12.24 5.66 -20.08
C HIS A 37 -13.40 4.70 -20.39
N HIS A 38 -14.35 4.56 -19.46
CA HIS A 38 -15.49 3.64 -19.58
C HIS A 38 -15.10 2.21 -19.97
N TRP A 39 -13.92 1.76 -19.52
CA TRP A 39 -13.39 0.44 -19.86
C TRP A 39 -14.14 -0.68 -19.15
N GLN A 40 -14.70 -0.41 -17.97
CA GLN A 40 -15.44 -1.37 -17.15
C GLN A 40 -16.58 -0.69 -16.40
N SER A 41 -17.58 -1.48 -16.00
CA SER A 41 -18.60 -1.02 -15.07
C SER A 41 -18.03 -0.92 -13.65
N HIS A 42 -18.66 -0.10 -12.82
CA HIS A 42 -18.33 0.02 -11.39
C HIS A 42 -18.37 -1.36 -10.69
N GLN A 43 -19.34 -2.20 -11.04
CA GLN A 43 -19.46 -3.54 -10.47
C GLN A 43 -18.29 -4.45 -10.87
N ALA A 44 -17.89 -4.46 -12.15
CA ALA A 44 -16.73 -5.24 -12.60
C ALA A 44 -15.43 -4.78 -11.94
N PHE A 45 -15.29 -3.46 -11.70
CA PHE A 45 -14.16 -2.91 -10.94
C PHE A 45 -14.13 -3.41 -9.49
N ILE A 46 -15.28 -3.38 -8.78
CA ILE A 46 -15.38 -3.90 -7.41
C ILE A 46 -15.05 -5.39 -7.36
N GLU A 47 -15.56 -6.18 -8.31
CA GLU A 47 -15.27 -7.61 -8.39
C GLU A 47 -13.77 -7.88 -8.61
N ALA A 48 -13.14 -7.12 -9.51
CA ALA A 48 -11.69 -7.22 -9.73
C ALA A 48 -10.90 -6.81 -8.47
N TYR A 49 -11.30 -5.72 -7.81
CA TYR A 49 -10.69 -5.27 -6.57
C TYR A 49 -10.81 -6.31 -5.46
N ALA A 50 -12.01 -6.86 -5.25
CA ALA A 50 -12.26 -7.92 -4.28
C ALA A 50 -11.38 -9.15 -4.58
N LEU A 51 -11.29 -9.57 -5.84
CA LEU A 51 -10.42 -10.67 -6.26
C LEU A 51 -8.94 -10.39 -5.93
N GLY A 52 -8.49 -9.14 -6.10
CA GLY A 52 -7.15 -8.71 -5.69
C GLY A 52 -6.88 -8.83 -4.19
N GLN A 53 -7.89 -8.52 -3.38
CA GLN A 53 -7.80 -8.62 -1.92
C GLN A 53 -7.81 -10.08 -1.43
N PHE A 54 -8.45 -10.99 -2.17
CA PHE A 54 -8.43 -12.42 -1.87
C PHE A 54 -7.18 -13.15 -2.37
N ALA A 55 -6.48 -12.60 -3.37
CA ALA A 55 -5.28 -13.22 -3.92
C ALA A 55 -4.11 -13.14 -2.91
N PRO A 56 -3.47 -14.27 -2.55
CA PRO A 56 -2.25 -14.24 -1.74
C PRO A 56 -1.11 -13.62 -2.55
N GLY A 57 -0.82 -12.35 -2.33
CA GLY A 57 0.21 -11.62 -3.08
C GLY A 57 0.17 -10.11 -2.87
N PRO A 58 0.84 -9.32 -3.73
CA PRO A 58 0.72 -7.87 -3.71
C PRO A 58 -0.74 -7.47 -3.94
N ASN A 59 -1.33 -6.71 -3.01
CA ASN A 59 -2.72 -6.26 -3.12
C ASN A 59 -3.04 -5.53 -4.44
N MET A 60 -2.03 -5.04 -5.18
CA MET A 60 -2.14 -4.41 -6.49
C MET A 60 -2.28 -5.38 -7.68
N LEU A 61 -2.31 -6.70 -7.47
CA LEU A 61 -2.44 -7.64 -8.58
C LEU A 61 -3.75 -7.53 -9.36
N PHE A 62 -4.80 -6.93 -8.78
CA PHE A 62 -6.06 -6.68 -9.50
C PHE A 62 -5.90 -5.78 -10.73
N VAL A 63 -4.83 -4.98 -10.81
CA VAL A 63 -4.51 -4.17 -11.99
C VAL A 63 -4.33 -5.04 -13.24
N PHE A 64 -3.76 -6.24 -13.10
CA PHE A 64 -3.66 -7.22 -14.20
C PHE A 64 -5.02 -7.77 -14.61
N VAL A 65 -5.93 -7.97 -13.65
CA VAL A 65 -7.30 -8.42 -13.90
C VAL A 65 -8.07 -7.35 -14.66
N ILE A 66 -7.94 -6.08 -14.25
CA ILE A 66 -8.52 -4.94 -14.97
C ILE A 66 -7.98 -4.94 -16.41
N GLY A 67 -6.66 -4.92 -16.59
CA GLY A 67 -6.05 -4.95 -17.92
C GLY A 67 -6.51 -6.12 -18.79
N ARG A 68 -6.67 -7.31 -18.18
CA ARG A 68 -7.15 -8.51 -18.89
C ARG A 68 -8.58 -8.35 -19.40
N GLN A 69 -9.45 -7.76 -18.58
CA GLN A 69 -10.84 -7.55 -18.95
C GLN A 69 -10.99 -6.47 -20.03
N VAL A 70 -10.10 -5.47 -20.08
CA VAL A 70 -10.18 -4.39 -21.10
C VAL A 70 -9.67 -4.84 -22.47
N ALA A 71 -8.51 -5.51 -22.53
CA ALA A 71 -7.85 -5.81 -23.81
C ALA A 71 -7.20 -7.21 -23.84
N GLY A 72 -7.68 -8.15 -23.05
CA GLY A 72 -7.16 -9.52 -22.97
C GLY A 72 -5.76 -9.60 -22.36
N TRP A 73 -5.03 -10.68 -22.64
CA TRP A 73 -3.66 -10.87 -22.15
C TRP A 73 -2.71 -9.70 -22.44
N PRO A 74 -2.74 -9.07 -23.63
CA PRO A 74 -1.92 -7.88 -23.89
C PRO A 74 -2.27 -6.69 -22.99
N GLY A 75 -3.56 -6.51 -22.68
CA GLY A 75 -4.01 -5.48 -21.74
C GLY A 75 -3.53 -5.75 -20.31
N ALA A 76 -3.52 -7.00 -19.87
CA ALA A 76 -2.99 -7.38 -18.56
C ALA A 76 -1.51 -6.99 -18.42
N MET A 77 -0.70 -7.27 -19.45
CA MET A 77 0.71 -6.87 -19.46
C MET A 77 0.88 -5.35 -19.52
N ALA A 78 0.08 -4.65 -20.33
CA ALA A 78 0.14 -3.18 -20.41
C ALA A 78 -0.20 -2.52 -19.06
N ALA A 79 -1.23 -3.01 -18.37
CA ALA A 79 -1.63 -2.53 -17.04
C ALA A 79 -0.53 -2.76 -16.00
N GLY A 80 -0.02 -3.99 -15.94
CA GLY A 80 1.02 -4.36 -14.99
C GLY A 80 2.33 -3.61 -15.23
N LEU A 81 2.80 -3.56 -16.47
CA LEU A 81 3.99 -2.80 -16.81
C LEU A 81 3.80 -1.30 -16.57
N GLY A 82 2.62 -0.75 -16.90
CA GLY A 82 2.28 0.64 -16.57
C GLY A 82 2.40 0.88 -15.07
N MET A 83 1.86 0.00 -14.23
CA MET A 83 1.85 0.19 -12.78
C MET A 83 3.22 -0.01 -12.11
N PHE A 84 4.00 -1.00 -12.58
CA PHE A 84 5.22 -1.42 -11.87
C PHE A 84 6.52 -0.95 -12.54
N ALA A 85 6.55 -0.75 -13.86
CA ALA A 85 7.78 -0.36 -14.56
C ALA A 85 8.29 1.04 -14.17
N PRO A 86 7.47 2.12 -14.13
CA PRO A 86 7.99 3.45 -13.85
C PRO A 86 8.57 3.56 -12.44
N THR A 87 7.87 3.01 -11.45
CA THR A 87 8.33 2.98 -10.04
C THR A 87 9.58 2.12 -9.86
N SER A 88 9.63 0.93 -10.49
CA SER A 88 10.83 0.08 -10.45
C SER A 88 12.03 0.72 -11.15
N LEU A 89 11.83 1.39 -12.29
CA LEU A 89 12.89 2.10 -13.00
C LEU A 89 13.41 3.29 -12.22
N LEU A 90 12.54 4.06 -11.58
CA LEU A 90 12.94 5.15 -10.68
C LEU A 90 13.78 4.62 -9.52
N LEU A 91 13.32 3.54 -8.87
CA LEU A 91 14.05 2.92 -7.76
C LEU A 91 15.40 2.36 -8.21
N ALA A 92 15.44 1.64 -9.34
CA ALA A 92 16.67 1.11 -9.91
C ALA A 92 17.66 2.22 -10.30
N GLY A 93 17.15 3.33 -10.86
CA GLY A 93 17.94 4.52 -11.15
C GLY A 93 18.57 5.10 -9.89
N VAL A 94 17.77 5.35 -8.84
CA VAL A 94 18.28 5.85 -7.56
C VAL A 94 19.31 4.89 -6.96
N ALA A 95 19.05 3.59 -6.97
CA ALA A 95 19.96 2.57 -6.48
C ALA A 95 21.29 2.58 -7.23
N TRP A 96 21.25 2.64 -8.57
CA TRP A 96 22.44 2.69 -9.40
C TRP A 96 23.27 3.96 -9.18
N LEU A 97 22.63 5.13 -9.07
CA LEU A 97 23.36 6.37 -8.76
C LEU A 97 23.96 6.34 -7.34
N SER A 98 23.32 5.67 -6.39
CA SER A 98 23.83 5.53 -5.02
C SER A 98 25.04 4.60 -4.90
N GLY A 99 25.18 3.61 -5.80
CA GLY A 99 26.31 2.68 -5.82
C GLY A 99 27.57 3.22 -6.50
N ARG A 100 27.57 4.47 -6.97
CA ARG A 100 28.74 5.09 -7.59
C ARG A 100 29.79 5.47 -6.55
N PRO A 101 31.11 5.48 -6.89
CA PRO A 101 32.18 5.88 -5.96
C PRO A 101 32.04 7.31 -5.42
N GLN A 102 31.40 8.19 -6.20
CA GLN A 102 31.03 9.55 -5.79
C GLN A 102 29.54 9.76 -6.08
N PRO A 103 28.63 9.35 -5.18
CA PRO A 103 27.22 9.58 -5.37
C PRO A 103 26.93 11.09 -5.23
N PRO A 104 26.00 11.63 -6.02
CA PRO A 104 25.54 13.01 -5.84
C PRO A 104 25.06 13.24 -4.40
N GLY A 105 25.49 14.35 -3.78
CA GLY A 105 25.17 14.63 -2.38
C GLY A 105 23.66 14.72 -2.06
N TRP A 106 22.81 14.96 -3.07
CA TRP A 106 21.35 14.95 -2.91
C TRP A 106 20.80 13.53 -2.63
N ILE A 107 21.41 12.47 -3.17
CA ILE A 107 20.96 11.09 -2.99
C ILE A 107 21.20 10.61 -1.56
N MET A 108 22.39 10.89 -1.02
CA MET A 108 22.72 10.57 0.37
C MET A 108 21.75 11.28 1.33
N ARG A 109 21.48 12.58 1.10
CA ARG A 109 20.51 13.33 1.90
C ARG A 109 19.10 12.74 1.81
N LEU A 110 18.66 12.35 0.61
CA LEU A 110 17.36 11.71 0.42
C LEU A 110 17.26 10.39 1.20
N GLN A 111 18.27 9.52 1.10
CA GLN A 111 18.29 8.23 1.80
C GLN A 111 18.30 8.37 3.32
N THR A 112 19.01 9.36 3.86
CA THR A 112 19.02 9.66 5.30
C THR A 112 17.66 10.13 5.80
N VAL A 113 16.93 10.90 4.98
CA VAL A 113 15.62 11.48 5.35
C VAL A 113 14.47 10.48 5.11
N MET A 114 14.62 9.52 4.20
CA MET A 114 13.58 8.53 3.91
C MET A 114 13.27 7.62 5.10
N HIS A 115 14.28 7.15 5.85
CA HIS A 115 14.10 6.27 7.01
C HIS A 115 13.23 6.90 8.13
N PRO A 116 13.50 8.12 8.62
CA PRO A 116 12.64 8.73 9.63
C PRO A 116 11.26 9.11 9.08
N ILE A 117 11.15 9.47 7.79
CA ILE A 117 9.84 9.74 7.16
C ILE A 117 8.97 8.47 7.13
N THR A 118 9.52 7.33 6.72
CA THR A 118 8.75 6.08 6.67
C THR A 118 8.34 5.63 8.06
N ILE A 119 9.22 5.77 9.06
CA ILE A 119 8.90 5.48 10.47
C ILE A 119 7.80 6.41 10.97
N GLY A 120 7.91 7.72 10.71
CA GLY A 120 6.91 8.71 11.11
C GLY A 120 5.55 8.50 10.45
N LEU A 121 5.53 8.16 9.16
CA LEU A 121 4.30 7.86 8.42
C LEU A 121 3.64 6.57 8.92
N MET A 122 4.43 5.52 9.18
CA MET A 122 3.93 4.27 9.77
C MET A 122 3.38 4.50 11.17
N ALA A 123 4.05 5.31 11.99
CA ALA A 123 3.58 5.69 13.32
C ALA A 123 2.28 6.50 13.25
N ALA A 124 2.18 7.46 12.33
CA ALA A 124 0.96 8.25 12.12
C ALA A 124 -0.21 7.39 11.63
N ALA A 125 0.03 6.45 10.71
CA ALA A 125 -0.97 5.49 10.26
C ALA A 125 -1.45 4.60 11.42
N GLY A 126 -0.52 4.07 12.21
CA GLY A 126 -0.83 3.28 13.41
C GLY A 126 -1.62 4.08 14.45
N TRP A 127 -1.27 5.36 14.66
CA TRP A 127 -1.98 6.24 15.56
C TRP A 127 -3.42 6.50 15.10
N THR A 128 -3.60 6.84 13.82
CA THR A 128 -4.92 7.14 13.26
C THR A 128 -5.85 5.93 13.32
N LEU A 129 -5.33 4.74 13.05
CA LEU A 129 -6.07 3.48 13.19
C LEU A 129 -6.34 3.12 14.65
N GLY A 130 -5.38 3.37 15.54
CA GLY A 130 -5.51 3.10 16.97
C GLY A 130 -6.58 3.94 17.65
N VAL A 131 -6.58 5.25 17.43
CA VAL A 131 -7.55 6.17 18.07
C VAL A 131 -8.99 5.90 17.61
N GLY A 132 -9.19 5.40 16.38
CA GLY A 132 -10.52 5.01 15.90
C GLY A 132 -11.05 3.69 16.48
N SER A 133 -10.17 2.82 16.98
CA SER A 133 -10.50 1.47 17.46
C SER A 133 -10.54 1.37 19.00
N ILE A 134 -9.88 2.30 19.69
CA ILE A 134 -9.71 2.29 21.15
C ILE A 134 -10.80 3.14 21.80
N GLN A 135 -11.90 2.52 22.19
CA GLN A 135 -13.01 3.18 22.89
C GLN A 135 -12.94 3.02 24.42
N ASP A 136 -12.17 2.04 24.93
CA ASP A 136 -12.03 1.73 26.35
C ASP A 136 -10.64 2.08 26.92
N GLY A 137 -10.60 2.55 28.16
CA GLY A 137 -9.34 2.83 28.88
C GLY A 137 -8.43 1.61 29.05
N LEU A 138 -8.99 0.39 29.00
CA LEU A 138 -8.25 -0.87 29.05
C LEU A 138 -7.53 -1.17 27.72
N LEU A 139 -8.14 -0.80 26.58
CA LEU A 139 -7.53 -0.90 25.25
C LEU A 139 -6.38 0.10 25.08
N VAL A 140 -6.49 1.30 25.67
CA VAL A 140 -5.38 2.27 25.76
C VAL A 140 -4.21 1.65 26.56
N GLY A 141 -4.51 1.02 27.69
CA GLY A 141 -3.50 0.36 28.53
C GLY A 141 -2.73 -0.74 27.79
N ILE A 142 -3.45 -1.57 27.02
CA ILE A 142 -2.84 -2.64 26.21
C ILE A 142 -2.01 -2.05 25.06
N ALA A 143 -2.50 -1.01 24.38
CA ALA A 143 -1.76 -0.35 23.30
C ALA A 143 -0.47 0.31 23.81
N VAL A 144 -0.52 0.99 24.95
CA VAL A 144 0.64 1.63 25.58
C VAL A 144 1.63 0.57 26.08
N ALA A 145 1.15 -0.52 26.69
CA ALA A 145 2.01 -1.62 27.12
C ALA A 145 2.69 -2.32 25.93
N ALA A 146 1.96 -2.57 24.83
CA ALA A 146 2.50 -3.16 23.61
C ALA A 146 3.53 -2.25 22.93
N ALA A 147 3.26 -0.93 22.88
CA ALA A 147 4.19 0.07 22.35
C ALA A 147 5.47 0.16 23.21
N LEU A 148 5.35 0.15 24.54
CA LEU A 148 6.51 0.15 25.45
C LEU A 148 7.32 -1.15 25.35
N LEU A 149 6.66 -2.30 25.23
CA LEU A 149 7.33 -3.60 25.11
C LEU A 149 8.08 -3.74 23.78
N THR A 150 7.52 -3.24 22.68
CA THR A 150 8.20 -3.21 21.36
C THR A 150 9.32 -2.18 21.31
N ALA A 151 9.19 -1.05 22.00
CA ALA A 151 10.22 -0.02 22.03
C ALA A 151 11.44 -0.41 22.89
N THR A 152 11.24 -1.16 23.98
CA THR A 152 12.30 -1.48 24.95
C THR A 152 12.94 -2.85 24.73
N ARG A 153 12.21 -3.82 24.17
CA ARG A 153 12.78 -5.12 23.80
C ARG A 153 12.73 -5.24 22.29
N ARG A 154 13.89 -5.51 21.67
CA ARG A 154 14.06 -5.84 20.25
C ARG A 154 13.36 -7.17 19.88
N LEU A 155 12.13 -7.37 20.33
CA LEU A 155 11.29 -8.48 19.98
C LEU A 155 10.69 -8.18 18.61
N ALA A 156 10.62 -9.21 17.76
CA ALA A 156 9.94 -9.11 16.49
C ALA A 156 8.52 -8.53 16.70
N PRO A 157 8.06 -7.59 15.88
CA PRO A 157 6.73 -6.98 16.04
C PRO A 157 5.59 -8.01 15.99
N ALA A 158 5.76 -9.10 15.25
CA ALA A 158 4.73 -10.11 15.01
C ALA A 158 4.16 -10.77 16.29
N PRO A 159 4.96 -11.35 17.22
CA PRO A 159 4.42 -11.92 18.45
C PRO A 159 3.80 -10.89 19.41
N VAL A 160 4.28 -9.64 19.42
CA VAL A 160 3.71 -8.60 20.31
C VAL A 160 2.36 -8.12 19.81
N VAL A 161 2.19 -7.98 18.49
CA VAL A 161 0.90 -7.65 17.88
C VAL A 161 -0.10 -8.80 18.05
N LEU A 162 0.32 -10.06 17.90
CA LEU A 162 -0.54 -11.22 18.14
C LEU A 162 -0.99 -11.33 19.60
N GLY A 163 -0.08 -11.08 20.55
CA GLY A 163 -0.41 -11.09 21.98
C GLY A 163 -1.37 -9.95 22.35
N ALA A 164 -1.13 -8.73 21.87
CA ALA A 164 -2.01 -7.60 22.11
C ALA A 164 -3.39 -7.81 21.46
N GLY A 165 -3.45 -8.38 20.26
CA GLY A 165 -4.70 -8.72 19.58
C GLY A 165 -5.51 -9.78 20.31
N LEU A 166 -4.87 -10.82 20.83
CA LEU A 166 -5.54 -11.87 21.63
C LEU A 166 -6.07 -11.32 22.96
N ILE A 167 -5.30 -10.48 23.65
CA ILE A 167 -5.73 -9.87 24.91
C ILE A 167 -6.88 -8.88 24.65
N GLY A 168 -6.82 -8.10 23.57
CA GLY A 168 -7.90 -7.21 23.14
C GLY A 168 -9.18 -7.97 22.78
N ALA A 169 -9.07 -9.10 22.07
CA ALA A 169 -10.20 -9.95 21.72
C ALA A 169 -10.84 -10.61 22.96
N LEU A 170 -10.03 -11.05 23.92
CA LEU A 170 -10.51 -11.63 25.18
C LEU A 170 -11.15 -10.57 26.08
N ALA A 171 -10.63 -9.34 26.10
CA ALA A 171 -11.23 -8.21 26.82
C ALA A 171 -12.58 -7.81 26.20
N ALA A 172 -12.69 -7.81 24.87
CA ALA A 172 -13.95 -7.53 24.17
C ALA A 172 -15.02 -8.63 24.36
N TRP A 173 -14.62 -9.87 24.62
CA TRP A 173 -15.55 -10.98 24.91
C TRP A 173 -16.01 -11.04 26.38
N GLY A 174 -15.38 -10.26 27.27
CA GLY A 174 -15.66 -10.27 28.72
C GLY A 174 -16.60 -9.18 29.24
N LEU A 175 -17.06 -8.25 28.39
CA LEU A 175 -17.97 -7.16 28.77
C LEU A 175 -19.37 -7.39 28.18
N PRO A 176 -20.36 -7.85 28.96
CA PRO A 176 -21.75 -7.57 28.65
C PRO A 176 -21.98 -6.06 28.81
N SER A 177 -22.58 -5.47 27.77
CA SER A 177 -23.06 -4.08 27.61
C SER A 177 -23.24 -3.26 28.88
#